data_AF-A0A1G1L5Y5-F1
#
_entry.id   AF-A0A1G1L5Y5-F1
#
_cell.length_a   1.000
_cell.length_b   1.000
_cell.length_c   1.000
_cell.angle_alpha   90.00
_cell.angle_beta   90.00
_cell.angle_gamma   90.00
#
_symmetry.space_group_name_H-M   'P 1'
#
loop_
_entity.id
_entity.type
_entity.pdbx_description
1 polymer ?
#
loop_
_entity_poly.entity_id
_entity_poly.type
_entity_poly.pdbx_seq_one_letter_code
_entity_poly.pdbx_strand_id
1 'polypeptide(L)'
;MIKKDKKTFWDVVMKENNIKRLTKSRSKFFYYVYKFYNRKDKNGKPVSFPNSSVYFHKRVLGKIRNSKDYVKLLNDTVFLEYIYATLSTWGMDRLGGGPRLVKFDDFRKNIWKHKKLLKELSTYEINKLDEKNIQKVKDRLKDLFHNLVVMKSPMKLVGISKALHHLLPDLVPPMDGNYTLYFFYGNSNYSESNQEKKFFEMFDKFCFISKKLYLTNKDLKKQWDTSIPKLIDNAIIGFIPQDRY
;
A
#
# COMPACT_ATOMS: atom_id res chain seq x y z
N MET A 1 -13.16 37.07 -11.08
CA MET A 1 -13.04 36.03 -10.02
C MET A 1 -13.19 34.63 -10.64
N ILE A 2 -12.22 34.15 -11.44
CA ILE A 2 -12.23 32.81 -12.06
C ILE A 2 -10.76 32.34 -12.21
N LYS A 3 -10.18 31.73 -11.17
CA LYS A 3 -8.85 31.08 -11.27
C LYS A 3 -8.74 29.74 -10.50
N LYS A 4 -9.83 29.26 -9.88
CA LYS A 4 -9.81 28.01 -9.08
C LYS A 4 -10.10 26.72 -9.87
N ASP A 5 -10.60 26.78 -11.11
CA ASP A 5 -11.06 25.57 -11.82
C ASP A 5 -10.11 24.95 -12.85
N LYS A 6 -9.08 25.66 -13.34
CA LYS A 6 -8.18 25.10 -14.36
C LYS A 6 -7.21 24.05 -13.79
N LYS A 7 -6.75 24.22 -12.55
CA LYS A 7 -5.79 23.29 -11.92
C LYS A 7 -6.43 21.95 -11.58
N THR A 8 -7.65 21.97 -11.04
CA THR A 8 -8.46 20.79 -10.74
C THR A 8 -8.82 20.00 -11.99
N PHE A 9 -9.13 20.65 -13.11
CA PHE A 9 -9.42 19.99 -14.39
C PHE A 9 -8.19 19.22 -14.93
N TRP A 10 -7.02 19.86 -15.01
CA TRP A 10 -5.80 19.18 -15.47
C TRP A 10 -5.34 18.07 -14.53
N ASP A 11 -5.52 18.25 -13.21
CA ASP A 11 -5.26 17.19 -12.23
C ASP A 11 -6.19 16.00 -12.44
N VAL A 12 -7.48 16.20 -12.74
CA VAL A 12 -8.43 15.10 -13.04
C VAL A 12 -8.11 14.42 -14.37
N VAL A 13 -7.79 15.18 -15.42
CA VAL A 13 -7.41 14.65 -16.74
C VAL A 13 -6.11 13.83 -16.67
N MET A 14 -5.11 14.29 -15.92
CA MET A 14 -3.85 13.56 -15.73
C MET A 14 -4.03 12.25 -14.95
N LYS A 15 -4.95 12.21 -13.98
CA LYS A 15 -5.26 11.02 -13.17
C LYS A 15 -5.83 9.88 -13.98
N GLU A 16 -6.88 10.17 -14.76
CA GLU A 16 -7.48 9.15 -15.62
C GLU A 16 -6.49 8.65 -16.67
N ASN A 17 -5.62 9.53 -17.15
CA ASN A 17 -4.62 9.18 -18.16
C ASN A 17 -3.58 8.17 -17.62
N ASN A 18 -3.10 8.33 -16.39
CA ASN A 18 -2.15 7.38 -15.80
C ASN A 18 -2.72 5.98 -15.63
N ILE A 19 -3.95 5.86 -15.12
CA ILE A 19 -4.62 4.56 -14.99
C ILE A 19 -4.85 3.95 -16.37
N LYS A 20 -5.41 4.72 -17.33
CA LYS A 20 -5.64 4.25 -18.71
C LYS A 20 -4.35 3.74 -19.36
N ARG A 21 -3.21 4.41 -19.13
CA ARG A 21 -1.88 3.99 -19.63
C ARG A 21 -1.37 2.73 -18.95
N LEU A 22 -1.48 2.64 -17.62
CA LEU A 22 -1.05 1.47 -16.84
C LEU A 22 -1.87 0.23 -17.21
N THR A 23 -3.19 0.40 -17.40
CA THR A 23 -4.13 -0.67 -17.71
C THR A 23 -4.44 -0.82 -19.20
N LYS A 24 -3.64 -0.23 -20.10
CA LYS A 24 -3.86 -0.29 -21.56
C LYS A 24 -3.92 -1.74 -22.06
N SER A 25 -3.05 -2.59 -21.52
CA SER A 25 -3.06 -4.04 -21.74
C SER A 25 -2.27 -4.73 -20.63
N ARG A 26 -2.44 -6.05 -20.47
CA ARG A 26 -1.62 -6.85 -19.55
C ARG A 26 -0.13 -6.73 -19.87
N SER A 27 0.25 -6.80 -21.15
CA SER A 27 1.64 -6.59 -21.58
C SER A 27 2.18 -5.24 -21.11
N LYS A 28 1.39 -4.16 -21.26
CA LYS A 28 1.82 -2.83 -20.81
C LYS A 28 1.96 -2.74 -19.29
N PHE A 29 1.06 -3.36 -18.52
CA PHE A 29 1.17 -3.46 -17.07
C PHE A 29 2.45 -4.18 -16.64
N PHE A 30 2.70 -5.37 -17.20
CA PHE A 30 3.91 -6.15 -16.87
C PHE A 30 5.21 -5.52 -17.38
N TYR A 31 5.16 -4.69 -18.41
CA TYR A 31 6.28 -3.84 -18.78
C TYR A 31 6.67 -2.89 -17.63
N TYR A 32 5.71 -2.30 -16.92
CA TYR A 32 6.02 -1.46 -15.77
C TYR A 32 6.47 -2.26 -14.54
N VAL A 33 5.92 -3.46 -14.32
CA VAL A 33 6.48 -4.40 -13.34
C VAL A 33 7.94 -4.73 -13.69
N TYR A 34 8.24 -4.99 -14.96
CA TYR A 34 9.62 -5.19 -15.41
C TYR A 34 10.50 -3.97 -15.14
N LYS A 35 10.03 -2.74 -15.42
CA LYS A 35 10.77 -1.51 -15.09
C LYS A 35 11.05 -1.38 -13.60
N PHE A 36 10.14 -1.81 -12.72
CA PHE A 36 10.35 -1.81 -11.28
C PHE A 36 11.53 -2.70 -10.82
N TYR A 37 11.75 -3.84 -11.48
CA TYR A 37 12.90 -4.70 -11.16
C TYR A 37 14.20 -4.21 -11.81
N ASN A 38 14.11 -3.43 -12.88
CA ASN A 38 15.26 -2.92 -13.64
C ASN A 38 15.50 -1.42 -13.42
N ARG A 39 15.11 -0.94 -12.24
CA ARG A 39 15.27 0.46 -11.85
C ARG A 39 16.76 0.81 -11.74
N LYS A 40 17.12 2.02 -12.16
CA LYS A 40 18.45 2.58 -11.98
C LYS A 40 18.39 3.83 -11.07
N ASP A 41 19.46 4.10 -10.36
CA ASP A 41 19.62 5.35 -9.63
C ASP A 41 20.05 6.47 -10.60
N LYS A 42 20.24 7.68 -10.08
CA LYS A 42 20.69 8.85 -10.86
C LYS A 42 22.05 8.65 -11.57
N ASN A 43 22.84 7.67 -11.14
CA ASN A 43 24.14 7.34 -11.73
C ASN A 43 24.04 6.15 -12.69
N GLY A 44 22.83 5.69 -13.02
CA GLY A 44 22.62 4.55 -13.90
C GLY A 44 22.89 3.18 -13.25
N LYS A 45 23.16 3.12 -11.94
CA LYS A 45 23.39 1.86 -11.21
C LYS A 45 22.07 1.22 -10.84
N PRO A 46 21.93 -0.13 -10.87
CA PRO A 46 20.72 -0.79 -10.42
C PRO A 46 20.32 -0.36 -9.00
N VAL A 47 19.05 0.04 -8.82
CA VAL A 47 18.52 0.33 -7.48
C VAL A 47 18.43 -0.99 -6.72
N SER A 48 19.27 -1.15 -5.70
CA SER A 48 19.15 -2.26 -4.77
C SER A 48 18.09 -1.94 -3.72
N PHE A 49 17.13 -2.84 -3.54
CA PHE A 49 16.22 -2.74 -2.40
C PHE A 49 16.99 -3.12 -1.14
N PRO A 50 16.78 -2.42 -0.01
CA PRO A 50 17.40 -2.82 1.25
C PRO A 50 17.08 -4.28 1.58
N ASN A 51 18.11 -5.11 1.77
CA ASN A 51 17.95 -6.54 2.03
C ASN A 51 17.05 -6.80 3.25
N SER A 52 17.14 -5.94 4.27
CA SER A 52 16.29 -5.98 5.46
C SER A 52 14.80 -5.79 5.12
N SER A 53 14.48 -4.87 4.21
CA SER A 53 13.10 -4.63 3.78
C SER A 53 12.49 -5.83 3.07
N VAL A 54 13.26 -6.52 2.22
CA VAL A 54 12.78 -7.76 1.60
C VAL A 54 12.62 -8.86 2.65
N TYR A 55 13.61 -9.00 3.52
CA TYR A 55 13.66 -10.07 4.52
C TYR A 55 12.44 -10.02 5.45
N PHE A 56 12.21 -8.88 6.11
CA PHE A 56 11.10 -8.76 7.06
C PHE A 56 9.74 -8.84 6.38
N HIS A 57 9.59 -8.22 5.20
CA HIS A 57 8.37 -8.34 4.38
C HIS A 57 8.02 -9.82 4.12
N LYS A 58 8.98 -10.62 3.64
CA LYS A 58 8.77 -12.05 3.40
C LYS A 58 8.48 -12.84 4.67
N ARG A 59 9.12 -12.50 5.81
CA ARG A 59 8.86 -13.15 7.09
C ARG A 59 7.43 -12.91 7.59
N VAL A 60 6.94 -11.66 7.48
CA VAL A 60 5.55 -11.31 7.80
C VAL A 60 4.58 -12.13 6.96
N LEU A 61 4.77 -12.13 5.63
CA LEU A 61 3.87 -12.86 4.74
C LEU A 61 3.92 -14.36 4.97
N GLY A 62 5.11 -14.94 5.17
CA GLY A 62 5.25 -16.36 5.47
C GLY A 62 4.50 -16.76 6.75
N LYS A 63 4.58 -15.93 7.80
CA LYS A 63 3.80 -16.13 9.03
C LYS A 63 2.29 -16.07 8.80
N ILE A 64 1.81 -15.14 7.97
CA ILE A 64 0.39 -15.06 7.59
C ILE A 64 -0.05 -16.31 6.81
N ARG A 65 0.69 -16.70 5.77
CA ARG A 65 0.33 -17.84 4.90
C ARG A 65 0.35 -19.18 5.64
N ASN A 66 1.22 -19.32 6.63
CA ASN A 66 1.35 -20.56 7.40
C ASN A 66 0.43 -20.61 8.63
N SER A 67 -0.29 -19.52 8.93
CA SER A 67 -1.20 -19.49 10.07
C SER A 67 -2.58 -20.04 9.71
N LYS A 68 -3.08 -20.96 10.54
CA LYS A 68 -4.48 -21.41 10.51
C LYS A 68 -5.40 -20.58 11.40
N ASP A 69 -4.83 -19.81 12.33
CA ASP A 69 -5.56 -18.96 13.27
C ASP A 69 -4.96 -17.56 13.25
N TYR A 70 -5.64 -16.68 12.53
CA TYR A 70 -5.22 -15.29 12.39
C TYR A 70 -5.27 -14.52 13.72
N VAL A 71 -6.16 -14.86 14.66
CA VAL A 71 -6.20 -14.21 15.97
C VAL A 71 -5.02 -14.64 16.83
N LYS A 72 -4.68 -15.93 16.83
CA LYS A 72 -3.46 -16.41 17.50
C LYS A 72 -2.21 -15.74 16.92
N LEU A 73 -2.16 -15.55 15.61
CA LEU A 73 -1.05 -14.85 14.95
C LEU A 73 -0.93 -13.39 15.42
N LEU A 74 -2.04 -12.66 15.58
CA LEU A 74 -2.03 -11.30 16.12
C LEU A 74 -1.62 -11.20 17.59
N ASN A 75 -1.53 -12.33 18.30
CA ASN A 75 -0.99 -12.45 19.64
C ASN A 75 0.49 -12.82 19.67
N ASP A 76 1.06 -13.26 18.54
CA ASP A 76 2.48 -13.61 18.43
C ASP A 76 3.31 -12.33 18.43
N THR A 77 4.06 -12.11 19.52
CA THR A 77 4.89 -10.90 19.67
C THR A 77 5.96 -10.85 18.58
N VAL A 78 6.57 -11.97 18.20
CA VAL A 78 7.60 -12.03 17.15
C VAL A 78 7.01 -11.66 15.79
N PHE A 79 5.77 -12.07 15.52
CA PHE A 79 5.07 -11.65 14.30
C PHE A 79 4.89 -10.13 14.25
N LEU A 80 4.46 -9.51 15.35
CA LEU A 80 4.28 -8.07 15.42
C LEU A 80 5.61 -7.30 15.37
N GLU A 81 6.69 -7.86 15.94
CA GLU A 81 8.05 -7.33 15.78
C GLU A 81 8.49 -7.33 14.32
N TYR A 82 8.18 -8.38 13.54
CA TYR A 82 8.47 -8.40 12.12
C TYR A 82 7.71 -7.32 11.34
N ILE A 83 6.43 -7.08 11.67
CA ILE A 83 5.69 -5.97 11.06
C ILE A 83 6.33 -4.63 11.44
N TYR A 84 6.62 -4.43 12.72
CA TYR A 84 7.24 -3.19 13.22
C TYR A 84 8.59 -2.94 12.53
N ALA A 85 9.45 -3.96 12.45
CA ALA A 85 10.72 -3.91 11.74
C ALA A 85 10.53 -3.60 10.25
N THR A 86 9.54 -4.22 9.59
CA THR A 86 9.25 -3.97 8.17
C THR A 86 8.85 -2.51 7.95
N LEU A 87 7.99 -1.96 8.81
CA LEU A 87 7.59 -0.55 8.72
C LEU A 87 8.79 0.38 8.91
N SER A 88 9.67 0.10 9.88
CA SER A 88 10.91 0.85 10.08
C SER A 88 11.81 0.83 8.85
N THR A 89 12.07 -0.34 8.26
CA THR A 89 12.93 -0.45 7.07
C THR A 89 12.26 0.12 5.80
N TRP A 90 10.93 0.24 5.79
CA TRP A 90 10.17 0.95 4.75
C TRP A 90 10.04 2.46 5.01
N GLY A 91 10.79 2.97 5.99
CA GLY A 91 10.96 4.38 6.27
C GLY A 91 9.87 5.00 7.13
N MET A 92 9.09 4.20 7.87
CA MET A 92 8.07 4.70 8.78
C MET A 92 8.60 5.08 10.17
N ASP A 93 9.89 4.87 10.44
CA ASP A 93 10.56 5.37 11.62
C ASP A 93 11.92 5.98 11.21
N ARG A 94 11.99 7.31 11.12
CA ARG A 94 13.18 8.06 10.68
C ARG A 94 13.60 9.11 11.71
N LEU A 95 14.90 9.29 11.87
CA LEU A 95 15.47 10.41 12.63
C LEU A 95 15.25 11.74 11.89
N GLY A 96 15.32 12.87 12.60
CA GLY A 96 15.31 14.21 11.99
C GLY A 96 13.93 14.72 11.53
N GLY A 97 12.86 14.43 12.27
CA GLY A 97 11.53 14.99 12.01
C GLY A 97 10.70 14.25 10.94
N GLY A 98 11.19 13.12 10.43
CA GLY A 98 10.43 12.24 9.53
C GLY A 98 9.31 11.45 10.24
N PRO A 99 8.65 10.52 9.52
CA PRO A 99 7.64 9.64 10.11
C PRO A 99 8.19 8.89 11.32
N ARG A 100 7.36 8.72 12.36
CA ARG A 100 7.71 7.98 13.59
C ARG A 100 6.61 7.00 13.94
N LEU A 101 6.99 5.76 14.19
CA LEU A 101 6.10 4.75 14.79
C LEU A 101 5.81 5.10 16.25
N VAL A 102 4.65 4.67 16.74
CA VAL A 102 4.41 4.63 18.21
C VAL A 102 5.34 3.60 18.86
N LYS A 103 5.48 3.64 20.20
CA LYS A 103 6.30 2.62 20.90
C LYS A 103 5.76 1.22 20.59
N PHE A 104 6.65 0.22 20.54
CA PHE A 104 6.26 -1.14 20.16
C PHE A 104 5.12 -1.72 21.01
N ASP A 105 5.11 -1.47 22.33
CA ASP A 105 4.00 -1.92 23.19
C ASP A 105 2.66 -1.28 22.83
N ASP A 106 2.66 0.01 22.48
CA ASP A 106 1.45 0.70 22.03
C ASP A 106 1.01 0.18 20.67
N PHE A 107 1.96 -0.08 19.77
CA PHE A 107 1.71 -0.68 18.45
C PHE A 107 1.02 -2.04 18.58
N ARG A 108 1.56 -2.93 19.41
CA ARG A 108 1.00 -4.26 19.70
C ARG A 108 -0.39 -4.16 20.32
N LYS A 109 -0.55 -3.35 21.37
CA LYS A 109 -1.85 -3.16 22.05
C LYS A 109 -2.91 -2.64 21.09
N ASN A 110 -2.55 -1.68 20.22
CA ASN A 110 -3.47 -1.12 19.23
C ASN A 110 -3.88 -2.14 18.16
N ILE A 111 -2.97 -2.95 17.64
CA ILE A 111 -3.32 -4.02 16.69
C ILE A 111 -4.23 -5.05 17.35
N TRP A 112 -3.89 -5.50 18.56
CA TRP A 112 -4.66 -6.49 19.30
C TRP A 112 -6.09 -6.03 19.59
N LYS A 113 -6.29 -4.75 19.92
CA LYS A 113 -7.62 -4.15 20.12
C LYS A 113 -8.53 -4.33 18.90
N HIS A 114 -7.97 -4.37 17.69
CA HIS A 114 -8.71 -4.50 16.44
C HIS A 114 -8.71 -5.92 15.86
N LYS A 115 -8.27 -6.94 16.60
CA LYS A 115 -8.10 -8.32 16.12
C LYS A 115 -9.33 -8.93 15.46
N LYS A 116 -10.54 -8.63 15.97
CA LYS A 116 -11.79 -9.17 15.40
C LYS A 116 -12.03 -8.64 13.99
N LEU A 117 -11.84 -7.34 13.82
CA LEU A 117 -11.99 -6.65 12.54
C LEU A 117 -10.89 -7.04 11.54
N LEU A 118 -9.65 -7.16 12.00
CA LEU A 118 -8.55 -7.67 11.19
C LEU A 118 -8.78 -9.13 10.77
N LYS A 119 -9.30 -9.99 11.65
CA LYS A 119 -9.70 -11.36 11.31
C LYS A 119 -10.78 -11.37 10.23
N GLU A 120 -11.83 -10.58 10.38
CA GLU A 120 -12.89 -10.44 9.36
C GLU A 120 -12.31 -10.01 8.01
N LEU A 121 -11.49 -8.97 7.99
CA LEU A 121 -10.90 -8.45 6.76
C LEU A 121 -9.90 -9.41 6.12
N SER A 122 -9.25 -10.28 6.91
CA SER A 122 -8.24 -11.23 6.40
C SER A 122 -8.81 -12.27 5.42
N THR A 123 -10.14 -12.44 5.36
CA THR A 123 -10.80 -13.36 4.43
C THR A 123 -11.05 -12.76 3.05
N TYR A 124 -10.74 -11.49 2.84
CA TYR A 124 -10.98 -10.78 1.59
C TYR A 124 -9.69 -10.63 0.77
N GLU A 125 -9.82 -10.74 -0.56
CA GLU A 125 -8.75 -10.49 -1.51
C GLU A 125 -9.21 -9.42 -2.50
N ILE A 126 -8.37 -8.41 -2.76
CA ILE A 126 -8.75 -7.21 -3.53
C ILE A 126 -9.26 -7.56 -4.95
N ASN A 127 -8.68 -8.60 -5.56
CA ASN A 127 -9.01 -9.06 -6.91
C ASN A 127 -10.25 -9.96 -6.97
N LYS A 128 -10.82 -10.33 -5.81
CA LYS A 128 -12.04 -11.14 -5.69
C LYS A 128 -13.24 -10.36 -5.17
N LEU A 129 -13.08 -9.08 -4.83
CA LEU A 129 -14.19 -8.27 -4.32
C LEU A 129 -15.22 -7.97 -5.42
N ASP A 130 -16.48 -8.34 -5.21
CA ASP A 130 -17.62 -7.78 -5.96
C ASP A 130 -18.02 -6.39 -5.40
N GLU A 131 -18.99 -5.72 -6.03
CA GLU A 131 -19.42 -4.38 -5.63
C GLU A 131 -19.96 -4.31 -4.19
N LYS A 132 -20.74 -5.31 -3.78
CA LYS A 132 -21.31 -5.40 -2.43
C LYS A 132 -20.20 -5.56 -1.38
N ASN A 133 -19.24 -6.43 -1.67
CA ASN A 133 -18.10 -6.70 -0.81
C ASN A 133 -17.12 -5.51 -0.78
N ILE A 134 -16.97 -4.74 -1.85
CA ILE A 134 -16.19 -3.49 -1.84
C ILE A 134 -16.75 -2.53 -0.79
N GLN A 135 -18.06 -2.26 -0.81
CA GLN A 135 -18.64 -1.30 0.13
C GLN A 135 -18.48 -1.79 1.57
N LYS A 136 -18.82 -3.06 1.83
CA LYS A 136 -18.64 -3.67 3.16
C LYS A 136 -17.20 -3.56 3.66
N VAL A 137 -16.22 -3.90 2.81
CA VAL A 137 -14.79 -3.81 3.15
C VAL A 137 -14.39 -2.36 3.43
N LYS A 138 -14.87 -1.39 2.66
CA LYS A 138 -14.56 0.03 2.88
C LYS A 138 -15.07 0.53 4.22
N ASP A 139 -16.29 0.15 4.60
CA ASP A 139 -16.86 0.52 5.92
C ASP A 139 -16.00 -0.04 7.05
N ARG A 140 -15.59 -1.32 6.95
CA ARG A 140 -14.69 -1.97 7.90
C ARG A 140 -13.28 -1.35 7.92
N LEU A 141 -12.73 -1.01 6.76
CA LEU A 141 -11.43 -0.33 6.66
C LEU A 141 -11.50 1.09 7.21
N LYS A 142 -12.65 1.77 7.13
CA LYS A 142 -12.85 3.11 7.69
C LYS A 142 -12.71 3.09 9.20
N ASP A 143 -13.30 2.09 9.87
CA ASP A 143 -13.10 1.88 11.31
C ASP A 143 -11.62 1.72 11.67
N LEU A 144 -10.85 0.91 10.91
CA LEU A 144 -9.41 0.79 11.12
C LEU A 144 -8.67 2.09 10.82
N PHE A 145 -9.02 2.79 9.75
CA PHE A 145 -8.35 4.03 9.35
C PHE A 145 -8.43 5.10 10.44
N HIS A 146 -9.57 5.22 11.12
CA HIS A 146 -9.76 6.19 12.20
C HIS A 146 -9.10 5.74 13.50
N ASN A 147 -9.23 4.45 13.86
CA ASN A 147 -8.96 3.96 15.21
C ASN A 147 -7.62 3.20 15.37
N LEU A 148 -7.00 2.75 14.27
CA LEU A 148 -5.71 2.06 14.34
C LEU A 148 -4.58 3.10 14.48
N VAL A 149 -3.92 3.09 15.65
CA VAL A 149 -2.80 3.99 15.93
C VAL A 149 -1.47 3.25 15.79
N VAL A 150 -0.75 3.52 14.70
CA VAL A 150 0.59 2.96 14.43
C VAL A 150 1.68 4.02 14.27
N MET A 151 1.28 5.27 14.01
CA MET A 151 2.18 6.42 13.85
C MET A 151 1.96 7.44 14.97
N LYS A 152 2.97 8.24 15.31
CA LYS A 152 2.84 9.39 16.20
C LYS A 152 2.18 10.61 15.54
N SER A 153 2.39 10.77 14.22
CA SER A 153 1.86 11.89 13.45
C SER A 153 0.35 11.73 13.17
N PRO A 154 -0.42 12.83 13.12
CA PRO A 154 -1.81 12.79 12.66
C PRO A 154 -1.94 12.52 11.14
N MET A 155 -0.85 12.60 10.38
CA MET A 155 -0.79 12.17 8.99
C MET A 155 -0.68 10.65 8.92
N LYS A 156 -1.83 9.99 8.78
CA LYS A 156 -2.01 8.56 8.93
C LYS A 156 -1.93 7.78 7.62
N LEU A 157 -2.29 8.35 6.47
CA LEU A 157 -2.48 7.64 5.20
C LEU A 157 -1.36 6.63 4.86
N VAL A 158 -0.12 7.10 4.79
CA VAL A 158 1.01 6.26 4.36
C VAL A 158 1.34 5.21 5.42
N GLY A 159 1.37 5.60 6.70
CA GLY A 159 1.68 4.69 7.81
C GLY A 159 0.61 3.60 7.97
N ILE A 160 -0.67 3.97 7.97
CA ILE A 160 -1.79 3.04 8.08
C ILE A 160 -1.85 2.12 6.86
N SER A 161 -1.73 2.63 5.62
CA SER A 161 -1.79 1.76 4.44
C SER A 161 -0.66 0.72 4.43
N LYS A 162 0.56 1.10 4.83
CA LYS A 162 1.68 0.16 4.96
C LYS A 162 1.46 -0.81 6.11
N ALA A 163 0.98 -0.38 7.28
CA ALA A 163 0.68 -1.29 8.39
C ALA A 163 -0.42 -2.30 8.01
N LEU A 164 -1.50 -1.81 7.40
CA LEU A 164 -2.60 -2.64 6.92
C LEU A 164 -2.17 -3.55 5.77
N HIS A 165 -1.24 -3.17 4.91
CA HIS A 165 -0.69 -4.08 3.90
C HIS A 165 0.02 -5.28 4.54
N HIS A 166 0.77 -5.06 5.63
CA HIS A 166 1.47 -6.14 6.32
C HIS A 166 0.56 -6.98 7.23
N LEU A 167 -0.63 -6.47 7.57
CA LEU A 167 -1.67 -7.25 8.25
C LEU A 167 -2.54 -7.99 7.24
N LEU A 168 -2.99 -7.31 6.19
CA LEU A 168 -4.00 -7.73 5.21
C LEU A 168 -3.41 -7.68 3.78
N PRO A 169 -2.39 -8.49 3.47
CA PRO A 169 -1.57 -8.32 2.27
C PRO A 169 -2.31 -8.54 0.95
N ASP A 170 -3.37 -9.34 0.95
CA ASP A 170 -4.18 -9.60 -0.24
C ASP A 170 -5.28 -8.56 -0.45
N LEU A 171 -5.53 -7.70 0.55
CA LEU A 171 -6.62 -6.74 0.52
C LEU A 171 -6.13 -5.30 0.39
N VAL A 172 -5.17 -4.88 1.21
CA VAL A 172 -4.80 -3.46 1.33
C VAL A 172 -3.48 -3.21 0.61
N PRO A 173 -3.41 -2.23 -0.31
CA PRO A 173 -2.15 -1.86 -0.96
C PRO A 173 -1.25 -1.04 -0.04
N PRO A 174 0.08 -1.16 -0.17
CA PRO A 174 1.01 -0.29 0.53
C PRO A 174 1.10 1.06 -0.20
N MET A 175 0.33 2.05 0.23
CA MET A 175 0.26 3.34 -0.46
C MET A 175 1.43 4.23 -0.02
N ASP A 176 2.31 4.56 -0.97
CA ASP A 176 3.48 5.39 -0.73
C ASP A 176 3.26 6.86 -1.16
N GLY A 177 3.92 7.78 -0.45
CA GLY A 177 3.81 9.20 -0.76
C GLY A 177 4.53 9.62 -2.04
N ASN A 178 5.66 8.99 -2.35
CA ASN A 178 6.52 9.37 -3.48
C ASN A 178 6.04 8.77 -4.80
N TYR A 179 5.44 7.58 -4.76
CA TYR A 179 5.03 6.86 -5.97
C TYR A 179 3.52 6.77 -6.10
N THR A 180 2.82 6.21 -5.11
CA THR A 180 1.38 5.92 -5.21
C THR A 180 0.56 7.21 -5.24
N LEU A 181 0.77 8.12 -4.28
CA LEU A 181 0.09 9.42 -4.28
C LEU A 181 0.43 10.21 -5.55
N TYR A 182 1.70 10.22 -5.97
CA TYR A 182 2.09 10.92 -7.18
C TYR A 182 1.38 10.35 -8.43
N PHE A 183 1.31 9.04 -8.56
CA PHE A 183 0.62 8.38 -9.67
C PHE A 183 -0.86 8.79 -9.77
N PHE A 184 -1.55 8.85 -8.62
CA PHE A 184 -2.99 9.17 -8.55
C PHE A 184 -3.31 10.65 -8.36
N TYR A 185 -2.34 11.54 -8.12
CA TYR A 185 -2.63 12.95 -7.85
C TYR A 185 -1.63 13.93 -8.48
N GLY A 186 -0.56 13.46 -9.10
CA GLY A 186 0.51 14.32 -9.64
C GLY A 186 1.36 15.02 -8.57
N ASN A 187 1.12 14.74 -7.30
CA ASN A 187 1.86 15.27 -6.15
C ASN A 187 1.68 14.35 -4.93
N SER A 188 2.53 14.53 -3.93
CA SER A 188 2.49 13.82 -2.65
C SER A 188 1.74 14.58 -1.55
N ASN A 189 1.11 15.71 -1.87
CA ASN A 189 0.50 16.60 -0.88
C ASN A 189 -0.89 16.09 -0.47
N TYR A 190 -1.11 16.05 0.83
CA TYR A 190 -2.40 15.78 1.44
C TYR A 190 -2.46 16.43 2.83
N SER A 191 -3.66 16.53 3.38
CA SER A 191 -3.94 17.11 4.69
C SER A 191 -4.64 16.10 5.58
N GLU A 192 -4.71 16.40 6.87
CA GLU A 192 -5.46 15.57 7.82
C GLU A 192 -6.94 15.43 7.44
N SER A 193 -7.52 16.46 6.81
CA SER A 193 -8.93 16.50 6.40
C SER A 193 -9.24 15.70 5.13
N ASN A 194 -8.26 15.40 4.28
CA ASN A 194 -8.52 14.71 3.00
C ASN A 194 -7.84 13.35 2.85
N GLN A 195 -7.05 12.91 3.84
CA GLN A 195 -6.34 11.65 3.79
C GLN A 195 -7.26 10.42 3.70
N GLU A 196 -8.40 10.42 4.40
CA GLU A 196 -9.39 9.33 4.34
C GLU A 196 -9.93 9.20 2.91
N LYS A 197 -10.38 10.31 2.34
CA LYS A 197 -10.87 10.37 0.96
C LYS A 197 -9.83 9.83 -0.02
N LYS A 198 -8.57 10.27 0.10
CA LYS A 198 -7.49 9.80 -0.77
C LYS A 198 -7.21 8.31 -0.61
N PHE A 199 -7.22 7.80 0.62
CA PHE A 199 -7.05 6.37 0.89
C PHE A 199 -8.11 5.54 0.16
N PHE A 200 -9.39 5.90 0.29
CA PHE A 200 -10.48 5.13 -0.33
C PHE A 200 -10.57 5.32 -1.84
N GLU A 201 -10.30 6.51 -2.37
CA GLU A 201 -10.19 6.71 -3.81
C GLU A 201 -9.10 5.80 -4.42
N MET A 202 -7.92 5.75 -3.79
CA MET A 202 -6.85 4.85 -4.25
C MET A 202 -7.25 3.38 -4.09
N PHE A 203 -7.85 2.99 -2.98
CA PHE A 203 -8.35 1.63 -2.78
C PHE A 203 -9.30 1.19 -3.92
N ASP A 204 -10.25 2.04 -4.29
CA ASP A 204 -11.17 1.79 -5.42
C ASP A 204 -10.40 1.64 -6.74
N LYS A 205 -9.36 2.46 -6.97
CA LYS A 205 -8.51 2.33 -8.17
C LYS A 205 -7.69 1.05 -8.18
N PHE A 206 -7.17 0.58 -7.05
CA PHE A 206 -6.51 -0.71 -6.97
C PHE A 206 -7.48 -1.86 -7.27
N CYS A 207 -8.71 -1.81 -6.74
CA CYS A 207 -9.78 -2.76 -7.09
C CYS A 207 -10.03 -2.75 -8.61
N PHE A 208 -10.22 -1.57 -9.20
CA PHE A 208 -10.41 -1.40 -10.64
C PHE A 208 -9.26 -1.99 -11.46
N ILE A 209 -8.00 -1.67 -11.13
CA ILE A 209 -6.82 -2.16 -11.86
C ILE A 209 -6.78 -3.70 -11.82
N SER A 210 -7.01 -4.29 -10.64
CA SER A 210 -6.99 -5.75 -10.47
C SER A 210 -8.03 -6.45 -11.35
N LYS A 211 -9.26 -5.92 -11.41
CA LYS A 211 -10.35 -6.46 -12.23
C LYS A 211 -10.11 -6.22 -13.72
N LYS A 212 -9.73 -5.00 -14.11
CA LYS A 212 -9.53 -4.62 -15.51
C LYS A 212 -8.46 -5.47 -16.20
N LEU A 213 -7.46 -5.90 -15.45
CA LEU A 213 -6.34 -6.70 -15.95
C LEU A 213 -6.49 -8.20 -15.64
N TYR A 214 -7.58 -8.61 -14.98
CA TYR A 214 -7.82 -9.99 -14.54
C TYR A 214 -6.62 -10.57 -13.79
N LEU A 215 -6.10 -9.82 -12.82
CA LEU A 215 -4.92 -10.23 -12.06
C LEU A 215 -5.26 -11.37 -11.09
N THR A 216 -4.40 -12.38 -11.05
CA THR A 216 -4.57 -13.57 -10.19
C THR A 216 -3.25 -13.94 -9.52
N ASN A 217 -3.30 -14.82 -8.53
CA ASN A 217 -2.09 -15.27 -7.83
C ASN A 217 -1.07 -15.97 -8.77
N LYS A 218 -1.48 -16.40 -9.97
CA LYS A 218 -0.55 -16.93 -11.01
C LYS A 218 0.37 -15.85 -11.59
N ASP A 219 0.05 -14.58 -11.40
CA ASP A 219 0.84 -13.43 -11.86
C ASP A 219 1.98 -13.06 -10.88
N LEU A 220 2.00 -13.67 -9.69
CA LEU A 220 2.98 -13.42 -8.64
C LEU A 220 4.27 -14.21 -8.87
N LYS A 221 5.21 -13.64 -9.64
CA LYS A 221 6.37 -14.38 -10.19
C LYS A 221 7.72 -14.02 -9.58
N LYS A 222 7.86 -12.84 -9.01
CA LYS A 222 9.16 -12.31 -8.57
C LYS A 222 9.17 -11.97 -7.07
N GLN A 223 10.36 -11.68 -6.57
CA GLN A 223 10.65 -11.49 -5.14
C GLN A 223 9.72 -10.50 -4.41
N TRP A 224 9.27 -9.45 -5.08
CA TRP A 224 8.37 -8.43 -4.53
C TRP A 224 6.91 -8.59 -4.98
N ASP A 225 6.62 -9.50 -5.89
CA ASP A 225 5.26 -9.76 -6.39
C ASP A 225 4.58 -10.71 -5.42
N THR A 226 4.32 -10.24 -4.21
CA THR A 226 3.97 -11.08 -3.06
C THR A 226 2.47 -11.14 -2.75
N SER A 227 1.71 -10.21 -3.32
CA SER A 227 0.26 -10.18 -3.33
C SER A 227 -0.21 -9.31 -4.49
N ILE A 228 -1.49 -9.40 -4.88
CA ILE A 228 -2.03 -8.54 -5.95
C ILE A 228 -1.89 -7.04 -5.64
N PRO A 229 -2.22 -6.56 -4.43
CA PRO A 229 -1.95 -5.17 -4.09
C PRO A 229 -0.48 -4.76 -4.28
N LYS A 230 0.48 -5.62 -3.88
CA LYS A 230 1.91 -5.32 -4.05
C LYS A 230 2.36 -5.37 -5.51
N LEU A 231 1.80 -6.27 -6.32
CA LEU A 231 2.09 -6.34 -7.76
C LEU A 231 1.66 -5.05 -8.47
N ILE A 232 0.48 -4.52 -8.13
CA ILE A 232 0.00 -3.23 -8.67
C ILE A 232 0.91 -2.09 -8.20
N ASP A 233 1.30 -2.07 -6.93
CA ASP A 233 2.25 -1.09 -6.39
C ASP A 233 3.60 -1.13 -7.11
N ASN A 234 4.16 -2.33 -7.37
CA ASN A 234 5.39 -2.48 -8.17
C ASN A 234 5.22 -1.86 -9.56
N ALA A 235 4.10 -2.11 -10.23
CA ALA A 235 3.82 -1.52 -11.54
C ALA A 235 3.72 0.02 -11.47
N ILE A 236 3.06 0.57 -10.45
CA ILE A 236 2.99 2.03 -10.22
C ILE A 236 4.39 2.62 -10.02
N ILE A 237 5.22 1.99 -9.20
CA ILE A 237 6.59 2.44 -8.95
C ILE A 237 7.41 2.40 -10.25
N GLY A 238 7.26 1.36 -11.08
CA GLY A 238 7.94 1.25 -12.37
C GLY A 238 7.39 2.20 -13.45
N PHE A 239 6.16 2.69 -13.28
CA PHE A 239 5.54 3.69 -14.14
C PHE A 239 6.14 5.09 -13.92
N ILE A 240 6.37 5.46 -12.66
CA ILE A 240 6.89 6.78 -12.30
C ILE A 240 8.38 6.89 -12.71
N PRO A 241 8.76 7.92 -13.48
CA PRO A 241 10.13 8.10 -13.94
C PRO A 241 11.08 8.48 -12.78
N GLN A 242 12.36 8.16 -12.94
CA GLN A 242 13.34 8.03 -11.84
C GLN A 242 14.14 9.29 -11.57
N ASP A 243 14.24 10.15 -12.57
CA ASP A 243 14.85 11.48 -12.59
C ASP A 243 14.13 12.52 -11.72
N ARG A 244 13.09 12.10 -10.98
CA ARG A 244 12.37 12.93 -10.02
C ARG A 244 13.05 13.02 -8.64
N TYR A 245 14.17 12.33 -8.42
CA TYR A 245 14.92 12.31 -7.14
C TYR A 245 16.43 12.30 -7.35
#